data_AF-A0A1H5K0Z8-F1
#
_entry.id   AF-A0A1H5K0Z8-F1
#
_cell.length_a   1.000
_cell.length_b   1.000
_cell.length_c   1.000
_cell.angle_alpha   90.00
_cell.angle_beta   90.00
_cell.angle_gamma   90.00
#
_symmetry.space_group_name_H-M   'P 1'
#
loop_
_entity.id
_entity.type
_entity.pdbx_description
1 polymer ?
#
loop_
_entity_poly.entity_id
_entity_poly.type
_entity_poly.pdbx_seq_one_letter_code
_entity_poly.pdbx_strand_id
1 'polypeptide(L)'
;MKKINLIVIICLILCSCQNNNEQLEVFPVEKINSSNPDPNLALIPVMNGSIFFIAGKNTPKNATYRMYFDTSENPKTVFDLTTTEKKYTNLKINKTYYWRVETIGVKGEVLASSPIWNFTTDNKIIVRTQKDLELLGSNKYSKIEGTLVIGDLFSLTETLPPPTDISDLSPLSDLTHVLKLVINNNNSLINLNGLSNLKVIYNDLFIGQGQNLSGGNSSLVDISALSKIQSLNGTLIIYNNNKLKSLKGLELLKSIRKDLVIEDNSILNNFCALTTLFNNTGLSENYYVKNNKYNPTKKDLIEKRCNN
;
A
#
# COMPACT_ATOMS: atom_id res chain seq x y z
N MET A 1 -67.18 25.44 -20.75
CA MET A 1 -67.43 25.39 -22.21
C MET A 1 -66.37 26.26 -22.88
N LYS A 2 -65.56 25.87 -23.86
CA LYS A 2 -65.63 24.82 -24.89
C LYS A 2 -64.18 24.42 -25.29
N LYS A 3 -64.07 23.21 -25.83
CA LYS A 3 -62.88 22.50 -26.31
C LYS A 3 -62.17 23.22 -27.47
N ILE A 4 -60.84 23.15 -27.47
CA ILE A 4 -59.96 23.43 -28.62
C ILE A 4 -59.84 22.14 -29.43
N ASN A 5 -60.13 22.20 -30.73
CA ASN A 5 -59.95 21.10 -31.66
C ASN A 5 -58.73 21.35 -32.56
N LEU A 6 -57.97 20.27 -32.67
CA LEU A 6 -56.75 20.03 -33.43
C LEU A 6 -56.99 20.14 -34.95
N ILE A 7 -56.11 20.84 -35.67
CA ILE A 7 -55.95 20.68 -37.12
C ILE A 7 -54.49 20.28 -37.39
N VAL A 8 -54.33 19.05 -37.85
CA VAL A 8 -53.08 18.49 -38.38
C VAL A 8 -53.02 18.83 -39.87
N ILE A 9 -51.96 19.49 -40.32
CA ILE A 9 -51.61 19.55 -41.75
C ILE A 9 -50.17 19.07 -41.91
N ILE A 10 -50.07 17.95 -42.62
CA ILE A 10 -48.88 17.24 -43.07
C ILE A 10 -48.18 18.10 -44.13
N CYS A 11 -46.89 18.39 -43.94
CA CYS A 11 -46.03 18.86 -45.02
C CYS A 11 -45.02 17.77 -45.37
N LEU A 12 -45.26 17.14 -46.52
CA LEU A 12 -44.30 16.29 -47.23
C LEU A 12 -43.10 17.13 -47.67
N ILE A 13 -41.90 16.71 -47.28
CA ILE A 13 -40.68 17.04 -48.01
C ILE A 13 -40.07 15.72 -48.48
N LEU A 14 -40.24 15.47 -49.78
CA LEU A 14 -39.57 14.40 -50.52
C LEU A 14 -38.10 14.80 -50.75
N CYS A 15 -37.23 14.02 -50.15
CA CYS A 15 -35.92 13.55 -50.62
C CYS A 15 -35.22 14.34 -51.75
N SER A 16 -34.04 14.90 -51.43
CA SER A 16 -32.89 14.82 -52.34
C SER A 16 -31.74 14.19 -51.55
N CYS A 17 -31.24 13.05 -52.03
CA CYS A 17 -30.11 12.36 -51.44
C CYS A 17 -28.84 13.18 -51.65
N GLN A 18 -28.36 13.86 -50.61
CA GLN A 18 -26.92 13.92 -50.41
C GLN A 18 -26.55 12.69 -49.58
N ASN A 19 -25.70 11.84 -50.17
CA ASN A 19 -24.94 10.83 -49.44
C ASN A 19 -23.99 11.56 -48.48
N ASN A 20 -24.52 12.10 -47.40
CA ASN A 20 -23.71 12.35 -46.24
C ASN A 20 -23.52 10.96 -45.62
N ASN A 21 -22.40 10.32 -45.96
CA ASN A 21 -21.69 9.54 -44.95
C ASN A 21 -21.33 10.54 -43.84
N GLU A 22 -22.32 10.97 -43.05
CA GLU A 22 -22.09 11.65 -41.79
C GLU A 22 -21.53 10.58 -40.88
N GLN A 23 -20.22 10.37 -41.03
CA GLN A 23 -19.44 9.62 -40.07
C GLN A 23 -19.56 10.41 -38.78
N LEU A 24 -20.42 9.94 -37.89
CA LEU A 24 -20.72 10.57 -36.61
C LEU A 24 -19.39 10.90 -35.92
N GLU A 25 -19.23 12.16 -35.53
CA GLU A 25 -18.05 12.60 -34.79
C GLU A 25 -17.85 11.71 -33.56
N VAL A 26 -16.64 11.19 -33.39
CA VAL A 26 -16.28 10.37 -32.23
C VAL A 26 -15.95 11.32 -31.10
N PHE A 27 -16.72 11.22 -30.02
CA PHE A 27 -16.52 12.08 -28.86
C PHE A 27 -15.20 11.74 -28.13
N PRO A 28 -14.66 12.67 -27.33
CA PRO A 28 -13.50 12.40 -26.50
C PRO A 28 -13.67 11.17 -25.60
N VAL A 29 -12.55 10.48 -25.35
CA VAL A 29 -12.47 9.42 -24.34
C VAL A 29 -12.66 10.03 -22.95
N GLU A 30 -13.45 9.36 -22.10
CA GLU A 30 -13.68 9.78 -20.71
C GLU A 30 -12.94 8.87 -19.73
N LYS A 31 -12.46 9.43 -18.62
CA LYS A 31 -11.89 8.63 -17.53
C LYS A 31 -13.01 8.04 -16.67
N ILE A 32 -12.78 6.87 -16.11
CA ILE A 32 -13.60 6.41 -14.98
C ILE A 32 -13.12 7.19 -13.74
N ASN A 33 -14.00 7.94 -13.08
CA ASN A 33 -13.72 8.58 -11.80
C ASN A 33 -13.68 7.53 -10.68
N SER A 34 -12.73 6.61 -10.72
CA SER A 34 -12.31 5.92 -9.51
C SER A 34 -11.32 6.84 -8.81
N SER A 35 -11.63 7.23 -7.58
CA SER A 35 -10.81 8.08 -6.71
C SER A 35 -9.44 7.49 -6.36
N ASN A 36 -9.16 6.29 -6.85
CA ASN A 36 -7.88 5.60 -6.81
C ASN A 36 -8.04 4.36 -7.69
N PRO A 37 -6.99 3.82 -8.35
CA PRO A 37 -7.03 2.43 -8.74
C PRO A 37 -7.32 1.57 -7.51
N ASP A 38 -8.29 0.66 -7.61
CA ASP A 38 -8.59 -0.36 -6.61
C ASP A 38 -7.31 -1.19 -6.36
N PRO A 39 -6.76 -1.24 -5.13
CA PRO A 39 -5.55 -2.02 -4.82
C PRO A 39 -5.89 -3.52 -4.83
N ASN A 40 -6.16 -4.07 -6.02
CA ASN A 40 -6.32 -5.49 -6.21
C ASN A 40 -4.92 -6.14 -6.23
N LEU A 41 -4.53 -6.68 -5.07
CA LEU A 41 -3.44 -7.64 -4.85
C LEU A 41 -2.15 -7.30 -5.62
N ALA A 42 -1.61 -6.09 -5.38
CA ALA A 42 -0.33 -5.68 -5.93
C ALA A 42 0.84 -6.23 -5.10
N LEU A 43 1.41 -7.28 -5.66
CA LEU A 43 2.81 -7.66 -5.67
C LEU A 43 3.79 -6.44 -5.71
N ILE A 44 3.97 -5.78 -4.54
CA ILE A 44 5.11 -5.00 -3.99
C ILE A 44 5.31 -3.49 -4.36
N PRO A 45 6.43 -2.71 -4.11
CA PRO A 45 6.43 -1.21 -4.08
C PRO A 45 6.39 -0.60 -5.48
N VAL A 46 5.91 -1.42 -6.37
CA VAL A 46 5.55 -1.18 -7.70
C VAL A 46 4.06 -1.34 -7.70
N MET A 47 3.36 -0.23 -7.78
CA MET A 47 1.92 -0.37 -7.92
C MET A 47 1.69 -1.03 -9.27
N ASN A 48 1.09 -2.21 -9.22
CA ASN A 48 0.54 -2.90 -10.37
C ASN A 48 -0.97 -2.66 -10.34
N GLY A 49 -1.57 -2.66 -11.51
CA GLY A 49 -2.99 -2.41 -11.61
C GLY A 49 -3.39 -2.13 -13.03
N SER A 50 -4.57 -1.55 -13.18
CA SER A 50 -5.14 -1.25 -14.47
C SER A 50 -5.62 0.18 -14.50
N ILE A 51 -5.25 0.89 -15.57
CA ILE A 51 -5.90 2.15 -15.91
C ILE A 51 -7.07 1.80 -16.83
N PHE A 52 -8.27 2.17 -16.40
CA PHE A 52 -9.50 2.00 -17.17
C PHE A 52 -9.97 3.34 -17.73
N PHE A 53 -10.57 3.30 -18.91
CA PHE A 53 -11.22 4.44 -19.53
C PHE A 53 -12.49 4.01 -20.26
N ILE A 54 -13.34 4.99 -20.58
CA ILE A 54 -14.59 4.80 -21.32
C ILE A 54 -14.34 5.30 -22.74
N ALA A 55 -14.55 4.41 -23.72
CA ALA A 55 -14.48 4.78 -25.12
C ALA A 55 -15.46 5.93 -25.43
N GLY A 56 -15.03 6.87 -26.26
CA GLY A 56 -15.87 8.00 -26.66
C GLY A 56 -17.17 7.55 -27.33
N LYS A 57 -18.25 8.30 -27.13
CA LYS A 57 -19.51 8.05 -27.85
C LYS A 57 -19.26 8.03 -29.37
N ASN A 58 -19.95 7.13 -30.09
CA ASN A 58 -19.78 6.86 -31.53
C ASN A 58 -18.46 6.19 -31.94
N THR A 59 -17.64 5.70 -30.99
CA THR A 59 -16.42 4.93 -31.32
C THR A 59 -16.75 3.70 -32.19
N PRO A 60 -16.09 3.51 -33.35
CA PRO A 60 -16.28 2.32 -34.17
C PRO A 60 -15.91 1.02 -33.44
N LYS A 61 -16.64 -0.08 -33.70
CA LYS A 61 -16.41 -1.38 -33.03
C LYS A 61 -15.01 -1.97 -33.26
N ASN A 62 -14.35 -1.59 -34.34
CA ASN A 62 -13.01 -2.03 -34.74
C ASN A 62 -11.93 -0.96 -34.52
N ALA A 63 -12.28 0.14 -33.83
CA ALA A 63 -11.27 1.11 -33.41
C ALA A 63 -10.33 0.49 -32.38
N THR A 64 -9.10 0.98 -32.38
CA THR A 64 -8.08 0.66 -31.37
C THR A 64 -7.74 1.93 -30.58
N TYR A 65 -6.85 1.84 -29.61
CA TYR A 65 -6.44 2.98 -28.81
C TYR A 65 -4.93 3.11 -28.74
N ARG A 66 -4.46 4.36 -28.72
CA ARG A 66 -3.07 4.68 -28.42
C ARG A 66 -3.02 5.44 -27.10
N MET A 67 -2.42 4.85 -26.09
CA MET A 67 -2.24 5.45 -24.78
C MET A 67 -0.84 6.03 -24.63
N TYR A 68 -0.74 7.23 -24.08
CA TYR A 68 0.52 7.84 -23.67
C TYR A 68 0.56 7.79 -22.15
N PHE A 69 1.62 7.27 -21.55
CA PHE A 69 1.69 7.05 -20.10
C PHE A 69 3.12 7.07 -19.56
N ASP A 70 3.47 8.10 -18.79
CA ASP A 70 4.75 8.21 -18.09
C ASP A 70 4.68 9.25 -16.95
N THR A 71 5.82 9.82 -16.53
CA THR A 71 5.92 10.77 -15.41
C THR A 71 6.04 12.23 -15.85
N SER A 72 5.93 12.52 -17.15
CA SER A 72 5.92 13.87 -17.72
C SER A 72 4.50 14.41 -17.78
N GLU A 73 4.30 15.69 -17.42
CA GLU A 73 3.01 16.38 -17.55
C GLU A 73 2.44 16.32 -18.98
N ASN A 74 3.32 16.19 -19.98
CA ASN A 74 2.95 15.83 -21.34
C ASN A 74 3.55 14.45 -21.68
N PRO A 75 2.81 13.35 -21.48
CA PRO A 75 3.35 12.00 -21.60
C PRO A 75 3.64 11.66 -23.07
N LYS A 76 4.78 11.00 -23.30
CA LYS A 76 5.30 10.64 -24.62
C LYS A 76 5.46 9.14 -24.83
N THR A 77 5.48 8.36 -23.75
CA THR A 77 5.67 6.90 -23.83
C THR A 77 4.39 6.24 -24.33
N VAL A 78 4.46 5.61 -25.50
CA VAL A 78 3.29 5.09 -26.23
C VAL A 78 3.03 3.61 -25.93
N PHE A 79 1.74 3.27 -25.80
CA PHE A 79 1.23 1.91 -25.69
C PHE A 79 0.00 1.75 -26.59
N ASP A 80 0.05 0.82 -27.54
CA ASP A 80 -1.09 0.48 -28.38
C ASP A 80 -1.99 -0.56 -27.67
N LEU A 81 -3.30 -0.33 -27.68
CA LEU A 81 -4.29 -1.12 -26.96
C LEU A 81 -5.45 -1.51 -27.87
N THR A 82 -5.94 -2.74 -27.67
CA THR A 82 -7.15 -3.26 -28.32
C THR A 82 -8.37 -3.25 -27.39
N THR A 83 -8.18 -2.91 -26.12
CA THR A 83 -9.21 -2.83 -25.09
C THR A 83 -9.13 -1.49 -24.36
N THR A 84 -10.14 -1.18 -23.53
CA THR A 84 -10.17 0.04 -22.71
C THR A 84 -9.49 -0.12 -21.35
N GLU A 85 -8.48 -1.00 -21.28
CA GLU A 85 -7.71 -1.34 -20.09
C GLU A 85 -6.21 -1.34 -20.41
N LYS A 86 -5.42 -0.58 -19.65
CA LYS A 86 -3.96 -0.69 -19.61
C LYS A 86 -3.52 -1.28 -18.29
N LYS A 87 -3.07 -2.53 -18.32
CA LYS A 87 -2.33 -3.12 -17.20
C LYS A 87 -0.96 -2.45 -17.07
N TYR A 88 -0.60 -2.03 -15.88
CA TYR A 88 0.74 -1.52 -15.57
C TYR A 88 1.38 -2.37 -14.49
N THR A 89 2.70 -2.45 -14.57
CA THR A 89 3.53 -2.99 -13.52
C THR A 89 4.66 -2.01 -13.22
N ASN A 90 5.29 -2.13 -12.06
CA ASN A 90 6.56 -1.44 -11.83
C ASN A 90 6.49 0.09 -11.65
N LEU A 91 5.33 0.64 -11.24
CA LEU A 91 5.21 2.09 -10.95
C LEU A 91 5.79 2.45 -9.58
N LYS A 92 6.69 3.44 -9.54
CA LYS A 92 7.31 3.94 -8.30
C LYS A 92 6.24 4.44 -7.33
N ILE A 93 6.33 4.08 -6.06
CA ILE A 93 5.50 4.67 -4.99
C ILE A 93 5.66 6.19 -4.88
N ASN A 94 4.64 6.87 -4.34
CA ASN A 94 4.58 8.33 -4.17
C ASN A 94 4.99 9.13 -5.43
N LYS A 95 4.70 8.60 -6.62
CA LYS A 95 5.03 9.22 -7.89
C LYS A 95 3.77 9.52 -8.68
N THR A 96 3.71 10.73 -9.20
CA THR A 96 2.67 11.15 -10.13
C THR A 96 2.98 10.63 -11.53
N TYR A 97 1.99 9.98 -12.13
CA TYR A 97 2.00 9.55 -13.50
C TYR A 97 0.89 10.26 -14.27
N TYR A 98 1.19 10.60 -15.52
CA TYR A 98 0.30 11.31 -16.42
C TYR A 98 -0.03 10.40 -17.60
N TRP A 99 -1.26 10.52 -18.08
CA TRP A 99 -1.72 9.73 -19.20
C TRP A 99 -2.79 10.42 -20.04
N ARG A 100 -2.85 10.03 -21.31
CA ARG A 100 -3.93 10.39 -22.25
C ARG A 100 -4.12 9.26 -23.27
N VAL A 101 -5.27 9.25 -23.94
CA VAL A 101 -5.64 8.22 -24.91
C VAL A 101 -6.13 8.87 -26.19
N GLU A 102 -5.71 8.31 -27.32
CA GLU A 102 -6.23 8.59 -28.66
C GLU A 102 -7.04 7.39 -29.14
N THR A 103 -8.23 7.63 -29.71
CA THR A 103 -8.99 6.61 -30.44
C THR A 103 -8.48 6.55 -31.86
N ILE A 104 -8.06 5.36 -32.31
CA ILE A 104 -7.44 5.14 -33.61
C ILE A 104 -8.41 4.38 -34.53
N GLY A 105 -8.71 4.99 -35.67
CA GLY A 105 -9.55 4.41 -36.70
C GLY A 105 -8.85 3.32 -37.51
N VAL A 106 -9.60 2.67 -38.39
CA VAL A 106 -9.11 1.54 -39.20
C VAL A 106 -8.03 1.94 -40.22
N LYS A 107 -7.95 3.22 -40.58
CA LYS A 107 -6.92 3.74 -41.50
C LYS A 107 -5.71 4.30 -40.73
N GLY A 108 -5.67 4.13 -39.40
CA GLY A 108 -4.61 4.65 -38.53
C GLY A 108 -4.78 6.14 -38.16
N GLU A 109 -5.88 6.75 -38.55
CA GLU A 109 -6.23 8.13 -38.23
C GLU A 109 -6.65 8.29 -36.76
N VAL A 110 -6.33 9.43 -36.16
CA VAL A 110 -6.84 9.77 -34.83
C VAL A 110 -8.27 10.27 -34.97
N LEU A 111 -9.23 9.54 -34.41
CA LEU A 111 -10.65 9.87 -34.44
C LEU A 111 -11.07 10.78 -33.28
N ALA A 112 -10.42 10.63 -32.11
CA ALA A 112 -10.69 11.42 -30.92
C ALA A 112 -9.47 11.39 -29.99
N SER A 113 -9.38 12.36 -29.07
CA SER A 113 -8.33 12.43 -28.05
C SER A 113 -8.93 12.79 -26.69
N SER A 114 -8.37 12.25 -25.61
CA SER A 114 -8.69 12.66 -24.25
C SER A 114 -7.89 13.91 -23.83
N PRO A 115 -8.33 14.61 -22.77
CA PRO A 115 -7.43 15.45 -21.96
C PRO A 115 -6.27 14.63 -21.36
N ILE A 116 -5.27 15.32 -20.82
CA ILE A 116 -4.24 14.69 -19.99
C ILE A 116 -4.77 14.55 -18.56
N TRP A 117 -4.76 13.33 -18.05
CA TRP A 117 -5.09 12.99 -16.68
C TRP A 117 -3.84 12.59 -15.91
N ASN A 118 -3.94 12.55 -14.59
CA ASN A 118 -2.88 12.05 -13.74
C ASN A 118 -3.43 11.32 -12.52
N PHE A 119 -2.58 10.51 -11.91
CA PHE A 119 -2.78 9.97 -10.57
C PHE A 119 -1.42 9.89 -9.86
N THR A 120 -1.43 9.87 -8.54
CA THR A 120 -0.24 9.67 -7.73
C THR A 120 -0.34 8.31 -7.06
N THR A 121 0.70 7.50 -7.19
CA THR A 121 0.76 6.21 -6.52
C THR A 121 0.83 6.37 -5.00
N ASP A 122 0.20 5.49 -4.22
CA ASP A 122 0.28 5.50 -2.75
C ASP A 122 1.74 5.30 -2.25
N ASN A 123 2.01 5.73 -1.01
CA ASN A 123 3.29 5.57 -0.32
C ASN A 123 3.29 4.36 0.64
N LYS A 124 2.45 3.37 0.36
CA LYS A 124 2.25 2.20 1.21
C LYS A 124 2.31 0.92 0.38
N ILE A 125 3.07 -0.04 0.88
CA ILE A 125 3.20 -1.38 0.33
C ILE A 125 2.55 -2.31 1.33
N ILE A 126 1.65 -3.18 0.87
CA ILE A 126 1.03 -4.19 1.72
C ILE A 126 1.29 -5.55 1.09
N VAL A 127 1.92 -6.43 1.85
CA VAL A 127 2.26 -7.78 1.44
C VAL A 127 1.43 -8.74 2.30
N ARG A 128 0.47 -9.43 1.70
CA ARG A 128 -0.45 -10.32 2.44
C ARG A 128 -0.18 -11.81 2.22
N THR A 129 0.68 -12.15 1.27
CA THR A 129 1.05 -13.54 1.01
C THR A 129 2.56 -13.74 0.98
N GLN A 130 3.02 -14.96 1.25
CA GLN A 130 4.43 -15.33 1.12
C GLN A 130 4.91 -15.14 -0.32
N LYS A 131 4.07 -15.46 -1.31
CA LYS A 131 4.36 -15.22 -2.73
C LYS A 131 4.56 -13.72 -3.03
N ASP A 132 3.76 -12.86 -2.40
CA ASP A 132 3.94 -11.41 -2.53
C ASP A 132 5.28 -10.95 -1.94
N LEU A 133 5.68 -11.56 -0.83
CA LEU A 133 6.94 -11.26 -0.16
C LEU A 133 8.16 -11.77 -0.95
N GLU A 134 8.08 -12.95 -1.53
CA GLU A 134 9.12 -13.52 -2.41
C GLU A 134 9.36 -12.63 -3.62
N LEU A 135 8.28 -12.15 -4.25
CA LEU A 135 8.45 -11.22 -5.34
C LEU A 135 9.05 -9.89 -4.84
N LEU A 136 8.75 -9.43 -3.60
CA LEU A 136 9.40 -8.22 -3.01
C LEU A 136 10.90 -8.40 -2.99
N GLY A 137 11.34 -9.53 -2.47
CA GLY A 137 12.76 -9.86 -2.40
C GLY A 137 13.42 -10.02 -3.74
N SER A 138 12.73 -10.56 -4.76
CA SER A 138 13.30 -10.71 -6.10
C SER A 138 13.72 -9.38 -6.75
N ASN A 139 13.11 -8.26 -6.31
CA ASN A 139 13.46 -6.92 -6.76
C ASN A 139 14.62 -6.29 -5.98
N LYS A 140 15.13 -6.95 -4.92
CA LYS A 140 16.35 -6.56 -4.17
C LYS A 140 16.34 -5.12 -3.65
N TYR A 141 15.20 -4.68 -3.11
CA TYR A 141 15.08 -3.32 -2.57
C TYR A 141 15.96 -3.15 -1.33
N SER A 142 16.91 -2.22 -1.41
CA SER A 142 17.70 -1.82 -0.25
C SER A 142 17.04 -0.74 0.60
N LYS A 143 16.07 -0.01 0.05
CA LYS A 143 15.34 1.08 0.72
C LYS A 143 13.88 1.13 0.29
N ILE A 144 12.99 1.32 1.26
CA ILE A 144 11.57 1.63 1.06
C ILE A 144 11.27 2.99 1.71
N GLU A 145 10.97 4.00 0.88
CA GLU A 145 10.72 5.37 1.37
C GLU A 145 9.30 5.56 1.93
N GLY A 146 8.47 4.53 1.85
CA GLY A 146 7.10 4.49 2.33
C GLY A 146 6.87 3.55 3.50
N THR A 147 5.59 3.28 3.76
CA THR A 147 5.17 2.29 4.75
C THR A 147 5.24 0.90 4.15
N LEU A 148 6.03 0.00 4.73
CA LEU A 148 5.96 -1.44 4.44
C LEU A 148 5.07 -2.12 5.48
N VAL A 149 4.01 -2.76 5.02
CA VAL A 149 3.13 -3.62 5.82
C VAL A 149 3.36 -5.06 5.39
N ILE A 150 3.76 -5.90 6.34
CA ILE A 150 3.92 -7.33 6.21
C ILE A 150 2.78 -8.00 6.99
N GLY A 151 1.91 -8.65 6.25
CA GLY A 151 0.66 -9.22 6.73
C GLY A 151 -0.51 -8.27 6.51
N ASP A 152 -1.52 -8.33 7.38
CA ASP A 152 -2.75 -7.53 7.22
C ASP A 152 -2.95 -6.52 8.34
N LEU A 153 -3.62 -5.42 8.04
CA LEU A 153 -4.03 -4.41 9.01
C LEU A 153 -5.52 -4.60 9.31
N PHE A 154 -5.93 -4.36 10.54
CA PHE A 154 -7.35 -4.31 10.88
C PHE A 154 -7.96 -3.10 10.14
N SER A 155 -8.64 -3.35 9.02
CA SER A 155 -9.55 -2.37 8.45
C SER A 155 -10.75 -2.29 9.40
N LEU A 156 -11.38 -1.12 9.54
CA LEU A 156 -12.56 -0.93 10.41
C LEU A 156 -13.78 -1.78 10.00
N THR A 157 -13.60 -2.71 9.06
CA THR A 157 -14.53 -3.80 8.77
C THR A 157 -14.56 -4.71 9.99
N GLU A 158 -15.70 -4.82 10.65
CA GLU A 158 -15.94 -5.48 11.94
C GLU A 158 -15.55 -6.98 12.02
N THR A 159 -14.88 -7.54 11.01
CA THR A 159 -14.39 -8.91 10.93
C THR A 159 -12.86 -8.94 10.90
N LEU A 160 -12.26 -9.77 11.77
CA LEU A 160 -10.82 -10.02 11.76
C LEU A 160 -10.41 -10.70 10.44
N PRO A 161 -9.51 -10.12 9.63
CA PRO A 161 -9.03 -10.80 8.43
C PRO A 161 -8.34 -12.12 8.78
N PRO A 162 -8.48 -13.18 7.96
CA PRO A 162 -7.78 -14.43 8.19
C PRO A 162 -6.26 -14.18 8.26
N PRO A 163 -5.51 -14.91 9.10
CA PRO A 163 -4.06 -14.80 9.15
C PRO A 163 -3.42 -15.05 7.80
N THR A 164 -2.33 -14.34 7.51
CA THR A 164 -1.56 -14.53 6.27
C THR A 164 -0.74 -15.81 6.31
N ASP A 165 -0.34 -16.31 5.14
CA ASP A 165 0.56 -17.47 4.99
C ASP A 165 2.06 -17.11 5.13
N ILE A 166 2.38 -15.82 5.34
CA ILE A 166 3.75 -15.34 5.53
C ILE A 166 4.39 -16.00 6.75
N SER A 167 5.51 -16.67 6.51
CA SER A 167 6.29 -17.40 7.53
C SER A 167 7.79 -17.17 7.42
N ASP A 168 8.27 -16.65 6.28
CA ASP A 168 9.68 -16.39 6.02
C ASP A 168 9.91 -14.97 5.49
N LEU A 169 10.70 -14.18 6.22
CA LEU A 169 11.10 -12.84 5.79
C LEU A 169 12.41 -12.82 5.00
N SER A 170 13.08 -13.96 4.76
CA SER A 170 14.36 -14.02 4.01
C SER A 170 14.37 -13.25 2.68
N PRO A 171 13.26 -13.10 1.93
CA PRO A 171 13.23 -12.23 0.75
C PRO A 171 13.63 -10.77 1.04
N LEU A 172 13.47 -10.28 2.28
CA LEU A 172 13.82 -8.92 2.68
C LEU A 172 15.29 -8.71 3.06
N SER A 173 16.15 -9.70 2.84
CA SER A 173 17.56 -9.67 3.28
C SER A 173 18.38 -8.51 2.72
N ASP A 174 18.00 -7.93 1.59
CA ASP A 174 18.65 -6.74 1.02
C ASP A 174 18.19 -5.42 1.67
N LEU A 175 17.07 -5.42 2.40
CA LEU A 175 16.47 -4.21 2.94
C LEU A 175 17.30 -3.63 4.09
N THR A 176 17.70 -2.37 3.95
CA THR A 176 18.51 -1.65 4.94
C THR A 176 17.79 -0.45 5.55
N HIS A 177 16.78 0.10 4.86
CA HIS A 177 16.07 1.30 5.28
C HIS A 177 14.57 1.21 4.97
N VAL A 178 13.74 1.67 5.89
CA VAL A 178 12.30 1.83 5.69
C VAL A 178 11.79 3.10 6.38
N LEU A 179 10.78 3.77 5.81
CA LEU A 179 10.14 4.90 6.50
C LEU A 179 9.34 4.41 7.71
N LYS A 180 8.41 3.48 7.49
CA LYS A 180 7.58 2.86 8.54
C LYS A 180 7.45 1.37 8.27
N LEU A 181 7.55 0.56 9.32
CA LEU A 181 7.41 -0.89 9.24
C LEU A 181 6.25 -1.36 10.13
N VAL A 182 5.35 -2.15 9.53
CA VAL A 182 4.30 -2.86 10.26
C VAL A 182 4.39 -4.34 9.94
N ILE A 183 4.41 -5.19 10.97
CA ILE A 183 4.41 -6.65 10.85
C ILE A 183 3.26 -7.17 11.69
N ASN A 184 2.15 -7.58 11.06
CA ASN A 184 0.93 -7.94 11.78
C ASN A 184 0.14 -9.05 11.08
N ASN A 185 -0.55 -9.89 11.87
CA ASN A 185 -1.42 -10.97 11.40
C ASN A 185 -0.66 -12.11 10.68
N ASN A 186 0.61 -12.34 11.03
CA ASN A 186 1.43 -13.42 10.48
C ASN A 186 1.55 -14.55 11.50
N ASN A 187 0.51 -15.38 11.64
CA ASN A 187 0.45 -16.42 12.68
C ASN A 187 1.52 -17.51 12.54
N SER A 188 2.07 -17.72 11.35
CA SER A 188 3.12 -18.71 11.10
C SER A 188 4.54 -18.13 11.21
N LEU A 189 4.67 -16.81 11.41
CA LEU A 189 5.96 -16.14 11.47
C LEU A 189 6.63 -16.35 12.84
N ILE A 190 7.77 -17.04 12.86
CA ILE A 190 8.47 -17.42 14.10
C ILE A 190 9.57 -16.42 14.46
N ASN A 191 10.18 -15.77 13.46
CA ASN A 191 11.29 -14.83 13.66
C ASN A 191 11.30 -13.76 12.56
N LEU A 192 12.17 -12.76 12.73
CA LEU A 192 12.34 -11.65 11.78
C LEU A 192 13.63 -11.72 10.95
N ASN A 193 14.28 -12.88 10.80
CA ASN A 193 15.68 -13.00 10.35
C ASN A 193 16.00 -12.33 9.00
N GLY A 194 15.02 -12.27 8.10
CA GLY A 194 15.16 -11.53 6.84
C GLY A 194 15.40 -10.02 6.99
N LEU A 195 15.14 -9.44 8.16
CA LEU A 195 15.36 -8.04 8.47
C LEU A 195 16.72 -7.77 9.15
N SER A 196 17.60 -8.77 9.23
CA SER A 196 18.91 -8.65 9.92
C SER A 196 19.84 -7.59 9.33
N ASN A 197 19.58 -7.10 8.12
CA ASN A 197 20.31 -5.99 7.50
C ASN A 197 19.63 -4.63 7.64
N LEU A 198 18.43 -4.57 8.23
CA LEU A 198 17.69 -3.33 8.46
C LEU A 198 18.43 -2.46 9.49
N LYS A 199 18.88 -1.28 9.07
CA LYS A 199 19.66 -0.35 9.90
C LYS A 199 18.80 0.80 10.41
N VAL A 200 17.83 1.24 9.61
CA VAL A 200 17.05 2.45 9.88
C VAL A 200 15.57 2.21 9.62
N ILE A 201 14.78 2.56 10.64
CA ILE A 201 13.34 2.79 10.53
C ILE A 201 13.13 4.26 10.88
N TYR A 202 12.76 5.08 9.90
CA TYR A 202 12.74 6.53 10.10
C TYR A 202 11.63 7.00 11.03
N ASN A 203 10.50 6.29 11.08
CA ASN A 203 9.31 6.70 11.80
C ASN A 203 8.84 5.58 12.76
N ASP A 204 7.72 4.92 12.47
CA ASP A 204 7.12 3.94 13.38
C ASP A 204 7.57 2.50 13.08
N LEU A 205 7.69 1.70 14.14
CA LEU A 205 7.85 0.25 14.07
C LEU A 205 6.72 -0.42 14.87
N PHE A 206 5.84 -1.13 14.17
CA PHE A 206 4.74 -1.89 14.78
C PHE A 206 4.94 -3.39 14.55
N ILE A 207 5.05 -4.16 15.64
CA ILE A 207 5.13 -5.62 15.63
C ILE A 207 3.89 -6.15 16.35
N GLY A 208 2.91 -6.53 15.55
CA GLY A 208 1.51 -6.60 15.93
C GLY A 208 0.86 -5.22 15.91
N GLN A 209 -0.46 -5.19 15.80
CA GLN A 209 -1.23 -3.96 15.85
C GLN A 209 -2.31 -4.07 16.93
N GLY A 210 -2.32 -3.11 17.84
CA GLY A 210 -3.36 -2.96 18.86
C GLY A 210 -4.43 -1.98 18.40
N GLN A 211 -5.59 -2.50 18.01
CA GLN A 211 -6.91 -1.91 18.28
C GLN A 211 -7.92 -3.07 18.37
N ASN A 212 -8.82 -3.03 19.36
CA ASN A 212 -9.91 -4.00 19.55
C ASN A 212 -9.51 -5.50 19.65
N LEU A 213 -8.43 -5.80 20.39
CA LEU A 213 -8.09 -7.18 20.82
C LEU A 213 -7.85 -8.19 19.67
N SER A 214 -7.62 -7.74 18.45
CA SER A 214 -7.54 -8.61 17.27
C SER A 214 -6.36 -8.24 16.37
N GLY A 215 -5.47 -9.20 16.10
CA GLY A 215 -4.21 -9.00 15.38
C GLY A 215 -2.98 -9.34 16.24
N GLY A 216 -1.80 -9.49 15.64
CA GLY A 216 -0.58 -9.94 16.32
C GLY A 216 0.23 -10.92 15.46
N ASN A 217 1.32 -11.45 16.00
CA ASN A 217 2.09 -12.53 15.37
C ASN A 217 2.23 -13.68 16.39
N SER A 218 1.21 -14.53 16.45
CA SER A 218 1.01 -15.46 17.57
C SER A 218 2.14 -16.47 17.78
N SER A 219 2.88 -16.82 16.71
CA SER A 219 4.05 -17.72 16.78
C SER A 219 5.40 -17.00 16.88
N LEU A 220 5.43 -15.67 16.88
CA LEU A 220 6.68 -14.91 16.88
C LEU A 220 7.42 -15.10 18.21
N VAL A 221 8.63 -15.65 18.14
CA VAL A 221 9.49 -15.93 19.31
C VAL A 221 10.72 -15.03 19.35
N ASP A 222 11.18 -14.57 18.19
CA ASP A 222 12.46 -13.89 18.05
C ASP A 222 12.40 -12.63 17.18
N ILE A 223 12.84 -11.51 17.74
CA ILE A 223 13.00 -10.21 17.06
C ILE A 223 14.46 -9.77 16.98
N SER A 224 15.42 -10.67 17.22
CA SER A 224 16.87 -10.39 17.27
C SER A 224 17.44 -9.79 15.98
N ALA A 225 16.75 -9.98 14.85
CA ALA A 225 17.05 -9.34 13.58
C ALA A 225 17.07 -7.80 13.65
N LEU A 226 16.41 -7.19 14.64
CA LEU A 226 16.36 -5.73 14.82
C LEU A 226 17.59 -5.15 15.51
N SER A 227 18.63 -5.97 15.79
CA SER A 227 19.83 -5.61 16.55
C SER A 227 20.62 -4.39 16.06
N LYS A 228 20.38 -3.90 14.84
CA LYS A 228 21.04 -2.72 14.26
C LYS A 228 20.25 -1.41 14.45
N ILE A 229 18.99 -1.47 14.88
CA ILE A 229 18.14 -0.28 15.04
C ILE A 229 18.59 0.52 16.27
N GLN A 230 18.93 1.80 16.07
CA GLN A 230 19.42 2.68 17.13
C GLN A 230 18.43 3.75 17.56
N SER A 231 17.50 4.15 16.70
CA SER A 231 16.58 5.24 16.98
C SER A 231 15.30 5.13 16.16
N LEU A 232 14.20 5.60 16.71
CA LEU A 232 12.92 5.78 16.03
C LEU A 232 12.46 7.23 16.20
N ASN A 233 12.12 7.93 15.11
CA ASN A 233 11.46 9.24 15.23
C ASN A 233 9.95 9.13 15.49
N GLY A 234 9.40 7.92 15.40
CA GLY A 234 8.00 7.63 15.65
C GLY A 234 7.79 6.79 16.90
N THR A 235 6.73 5.99 16.86
CA THR A 235 6.27 5.12 17.94
C THR A 235 6.80 3.69 17.76
N LEU A 236 7.15 3.04 18.86
CA LEU A 236 7.38 1.58 18.91
C LEU A 236 6.16 0.90 19.53
N ILE A 237 5.55 -0.03 18.80
CA ILE A 237 4.47 -0.90 19.28
C ILE A 237 4.91 -2.36 19.19
N ILE A 238 4.82 -3.08 20.30
CA ILE A 238 4.96 -4.54 20.36
C ILE A 238 3.72 -5.10 21.04
N TYR A 239 2.83 -5.68 20.25
CA TYR A 239 1.48 -6.02 20.70
C TYR A 239 1.09 -7.45 20.30
N ASN A 240 0.50 -8.20 21.23
CA ASN A 240 -0.06 -9.54 20.99
C ASN A 240 0.87 -10.53 20.26
N ASN A 241 2.11 -10.64 20.73
CA ASN A 241 3.07 -11.66 20.28
C ASN A 241 3.22 -12.72 21.39
N ASN A 242 2.24 -13.61 21.50
CA ASN A 242 2.06 -14.53 22.64
C ASN A 242 3.20 -15.53 22.88
N LYS A 243 4.13 -15.68 21.94
CA LYS A 243 5.31 -16.55 22.08
C LYS A 243 6.62 -15.77 22.25
N LEU A 244 6.57 -14.44 22.26
CA LEU A 244 7.74 -13.58 22.44
C LEU A 244 8.10 -13.53 23.94
N LYS A 245 9.26 -14.08 24.29
CA LYS A 245 9.74 -14.12 25.70
C LYS A 245 10.63 -12.93 26.07
N SER A 246 11.30 -12.34 25.09
CA SER A 246 12.27 -11.27 25.32
C SER A 246 12.29 -10.26 24.18
N LEU A 247 12.74 -9.04 24.48
CA LEU A 247 12.98 -7.99 23.50
C LEU A 247 14.40 -8.02 22.90
N LYS A 248 15.06 -9.19 22.93
CA LYS A 248 16.41 -9.38 22.36
C LYS A 248 16.42 -8.91 20.91
N GLY A 249 17.40 -8.09 20.55
CA GLY A 249 17.44 -7.36 19.28
C GLY A 249 17.22 -5.85 19.42
N LEU A 250 16.80 -5.33 20.57
CA LEU A 250 16.62 -3.89 20.79
C LEU A 250 17.71 -3.26 21.67
N GLU A 251 18.83 -3.96 21.92
CA GLU A 251 19.88 -3.55 22.86
C GLU A 251 20.57 -2.23 22.47
N LEU A 252 20.62 -1.94 21.17
CA LEU A 252 21.22 -0.72 20.63
C LEU A 252 20.23 0.45 20.49
N LEU A 253 18.95 0.25 20.84
CA LEU A 253 17.94 1.30 20.75
C LEU A 253 18.21 2.37 21.81
N LYS A 254 18.59 3.56 21.35
CA LYS A 254 18.96 4.71 22.18
C LYS A 254 17.84 5.73 22.31
N SER A 255 16.96 5.84 21.33
CA SER A 255 15.88 6.84 21.35
C SER A 255 14.60 6.43 20.63
N ILE A 256 13.47 6.87 21.16
CA ILE A 256 12.12 6.81 20.59
C ILE A 256 11.50 8.19 20.82
N ARG A 257 11.24 8.94 19.74
CA ARG A 257 10.71 10.32 19.85
C ARG A 257 9.23 10.41 20.18
N LYS A 258 8.47 9.32 20.04
CA LYS A 258 7.06 9.26 20.44
C LYS A 258 6.85 8.23 21.54
N ASP A 259 5.76 7.47 21.46
CA ASP A 259 5.37 6.52 22.49
C ASP A 259 6.10 5.18 22.36
N LEU A 260 6.24 4.51 23.50
CA LEU A 260 6.60 3.10 23.60
C LEU A 260 5.40 2.34 24.17
N VAL A 261 4.85 1.42 23.38
CA VAL A 261 3.71 0.56 23.76
C VAL A 261 4.14 -0.90 23.66
N ILE A 262 4.11 -1.61 24.78
CA ILE A 262 4.35 -3.06 24.83
C ILE A 262 3.23 -3.70 25.64
N GLU A 263 2.31 -4.38 24.96
CA GLU A 263 1.09 -4.86 25.58
C GLU A 263 0.63 -6.22 25.04
N ASP A 264 -0.06 -6.99 25.89
CA ASP A 264 -0.67 -8.27 25.56
C ASP A 264 0.33 -9.33 25.04
N ASN A 265 1.61 -9.28 25.45
CA ASN A 265 2.58 -10.33 25.16
C ASN A 265 2.65 -11.28 26.38
N SER A 266 1.74 -12.25 26.42
CA SER A 266 1.42 -13.06 27.61
C SER A 266 2.59 -13.78 28.29
N ILE A 267 3.69 -14.06 27.59
CA ILE A 267 4.89 -14.69 28.16
C ILE A 267 6.13 -13.80 28.16
N LEU A 268 6.02 -12.54 27.72
CA LEU A 268 7.13 -11.60 27.64
C LEU A 268 7.57 -11.18 29.03
N ASN A 269 8.76 -11.64 29.43
CA ASN A 269 9.28 -11.42 30.78
C ASN A 269 10.67 -10.77 30.81
N ASN A 270 11.33 -10.58 29.68
CA ASN A 270 12.66 -9.99 29.62
C ASN A 270 12.71 -8.73 28.74
N PHE A 271 12.87 -7.59 29.40
CA PHE A 271 12.93 -6.24 28.84
C PHE A 271 14.35 -5.65 28.88
N CYS A 272 15.38 -6.43 29.22
CA CYS A 272 16.73 -5.92 29.44
C CYS A 272 17.36 -5.23 28.22
N ALA A 273 16.88 -5.57 27.01
CA ALA A 273 17.27 -4.88 25.79
C ALA A 273 16.95 -3.37 25.81
N LEU A 274 15.95 -2.92 26.59
CA LEU A 274 15.56 -1.51 26.65
C LEU A 274 16.36 -0.68 27.68
N THR A 275 17.30 -1.28 28.41
CA THR A 275 18.08 -0.55 29.43
C THR A 275 18.87 0.63 28.84
N THR A 276 19.44 0.48 27.64
CA THR A 276 20.12 1.56 26.91
C THR A 276 19.21 2.76 26.63
N LEU A 277 17.97 2.50 26.19
CA LEU A 277 16.98 3.54 25.90
C LEU A 277 16.72 4.41 27.14
N PHE A 278 16.51 3.78 28.31
CA PHE A 278 16.17 4.51 29.53
C PHE A 278 17.37 5.17 30.20
N ASN A 279 18.56 4.57 30.15
CA ASN A 279 19.78 5.20 30.64
C ASN A 279 20.13 6.49 29.87
N ASN A 280 19.74 6.56 28.59
CA ASN A 280 19.93 7.74 27.75
C ASN A 280 18.78 8.74 27.82
N THR A 281 17.78 8.55 28.69
CA THR A 281 16.54 9.35 28.70
C THR A 281 15.88 9.42 27.30
N GLY A 282 16.01 8.34 26.52
CA GLY A 282 15.76 8.36 25.08
C GLY A 282 14.30 8.29 24.66
N LEU A 283 13.37 8.11 25.60
CA LEU A 283 11.93 8.10 25.32
C LEU A 283 11.34 9.49 25.59
N SER A 284 10.83 10.14 24.55
CA SER A 284 10.33 11.52 24.66
C SER A 284 8.88 11.63 25.16
N GLU A 285 8.03 10.66 24.82
CA GLU A 285 6.60 10.70 25.17
C GLU A 285 6.23 9.57 26.16
N ASN A 286 5.13 8.86 25.89
CA ASN A 286 4.52 7.98 26.87
C ASN A 286 5.14 6.57 26.88
N TYR A 287 5.06 5.93 28.05
CA TYR A 287 5.47 4.56 28.28
C TYR A 287 4.26 3.75 28.74
N TYR A 288 3.83 2.81 27.91
CA TYR A 288 2.69 1.95 28.17
C TYR A 288 3.13 0.49 28.11
N VAL A 289 3.32 -0.11 29.29
CA VAL A 289 3.67 -1.54 29.41
C VAL A 289 2.70 -2.20 30.37
N LYS A 290 1.81 -3.05 29.84
CA LYS A 290 0.77 -3.75 30.59
C LYS A 290 0.44 -5.09 29.95
N ASN A 291 -0.22 -5.99 30.70
CA ASN A 291 -0.65 -7.30 30.21
C ASN A 291 0.45 -8.19 29.61
N ASN A 292 1.71 -7.98 30.00
CA ASN A 292 2.80 -8.90 29.73
C ASN A 292 3.09 -9.78 30.96
N LYS A 293 3.91 -10.83 30.82
CA LYS A 293 4.36 -11.66 31.96
C LYS A 293 5.11 -10.84 33.00
N TYR A 294 5.93 -9.88 32.56
CA TYR A 294 6.57 -8.87 33.41
C TYR A 294 6.25 -7.48 32.86
N ASN A 295 5.87 -6.53 33.74
CA ASN A 295 5.53 -5.16 33.35
C ASN A 295 6.41 -4.18 34.14
N PRO A 296 7.70 -4.02 33.79
CA PRO A 296 8.61 -3.16 34.53
C PRO A 296 8.20 -1.69 34.43
N THR A 297 8.42 -0.93 35.49
CA THR A 297 8.36 0.54 35.43
C THR A 297 9.60 1.11 34.72
N LYS A 298 9.56 2.38 34.32
CA LYS A 298 10.78 3.09 33.83
C LYS A 298 11.93 3.00 34.84
N LYS A 299 11.62 3.09 36.14
CA LYS A 299 12.60 3.01 37.23
C LYS A 299 13.26 1.63 37.30
N ASP A 300 12.48 0.55 37.17
CA ASP A 300 13.01 -0.82 37.16
C ASP A 300 14.03 -1.02 36.04
N LEU A 301 13.76 -0.48 34.84
CA LEU A 301 14.68 -0.57 33.71
C LEU A 301 15.98 0.22 33.93
N ILE A 302 15.91 1.41 34.54
CA ILE A 302 17.11 2.20 34.92
C ILE A 302 17.93 1.46 35.99
N GLU A 303 17.25 0.83 36.96
CA GLU A 303 17.88 0.04 38.04
C GLU A 303 18.26 -1.39 37.60
N LYS A 304 18.16 -1.70 36.30
CA LYS A 304 18.46 -3.01 35.70
C LYS A 304 17.64 -4.18 36.26
N ARG A 305 16.48 -3.91 36.88
CA ARG A 305 15.44 -4.90 37.20
C ARG A 305 14.57 -5.11 35.96
N CYS A 306 15.12 -5.80 34.98
CA CYS A 306 14.55 -5.86 33.63
C CYS A 306 14.02 -7.25 33.23
N ASN A 307 13.99 -8.21 34.15
CA ASN A 307 13.44 -9.54 33.91
C ASN A 307 12.74 -10.14 35.15
N ASN A 308 11.89 -11.15 34.93
CA ASN A 308 11.23 -11.98 35.95
C ASN A 308 11.10 -13.43 35.47
#